data_AF-A0A954RR63-F1
#
_entry.id   AF-A0A954RR63-F1
#
_cell.length_a   1.000
_cell.length_b   1.000
_cell.length_c   1.000
_cell.angle_alpha   90.00
_cell.angle_beta   90.00
_cell.angle_gamma   90.00
#
_symmetry.space_group_name_H-M   'P 1'
#
loop_
_entity.id
_entity.type
_entity.pdbx_description
1 polymer ?
#
loop_
_entity_poly.entity_id
_entity_poly.type
_entity_poly.pdbx_seq_one_letter_code
_entity_poly.pdbx_strand_id
1 'polypeptide(L)'
;PPDMRIVPRVLTAPAKVNIGVQRLADDESLPHDTSRFRLYNDSPLETLSVELAWQGDKSPTQQVARRVQVPPQRAHVVTLTQPIGVDQLRLSGDAESFDNVAFVSPVQPRQVVVRLLGATDDDPATLYYYLQRASLGVGATEVIIEPLALTDATSLSPQETPLVICTRPMDEGEGRLLRSYAQKGGRVFVVLDPNEAQWDRRVVAGAGDDDSATTDVAGAPAAGLAALLDLRNVTLETRRHEPYAMLGEIDLRHALLVPFQDPKFADFTKIRVWQSYKLTADHEQPWQSLMRYDDGTPCWVEQGVDQGKIWILTTGWRPETSQLALSTKFVPLLAGLLRETSARLEASRPMLVGDPIQFAPQPAPRAVIDPAGKTHVMASDDEAFAATDLPGLYTLARDAGPEIVAVNLAPEESRLQPIDPQELEKLGIQLGKHETASELELRERQLKDFELESRQQGWRWLIFAALAILLAETWVAGRTSRREQLIEST
;
A
#
# COMPACT_ATOMS: atom_id res chain seq x y z
N PRO A 1 9.73 17.85 24.57
CA PRO A 1 10.70 18.15 25.65
C PRO A 1 11.47 19.45 25.33
N PRO A 2 11.32 20.50 26.15
CA PRO A 2 11.89 21.83 25.88
C PRO A 2 13.43 21.94 26.01
N ASP A 3 14.13 20.86 26.39
CA ASP A 3 15.57 20.89 26.68
C ASP A 3 16.46 20.14 25.65
N MET A 4 15.92 19.75 24.49
CA MET A 4 16.71 19.05 23.48
C MET A 4 17.55 20.04 22.66
N ARG A 5 18.83 20.21 23.03
CA ARG A 5 19.81 20.98 22.25
C ARG A 5 20.36 20.12 21.12
N ILE A 6 20.04 20.48 19.88
CA ILE A 6 20.58 19.82 18.68
C ILE A 6 21.91 20.49 18.34
N VAL A 7 22.98 19.69 18.26
CA VAL A 7 24.32 20.15 17.84
C VAL A 7 24.54 19.74 16.38
N PRO A 8 24.31 20.65 15.41
CA PRO A 8 24.56 20.35 14.01
C PRO A 8 26.07 20.19 13.79
N ARG A 9 26.50 19.06 13.24
CA ARG A 9 27.87 18.87 12.74
C ARG A 9 27.83 18.98 11.23
N VAL A 10 28.60 19.92 10.68
CA VAL A 10 28.77 20.03 9.23
C VAL A 10 29.63 18.85 8.78
N LEU A 11 29.01 17.94 8.02
CA LEU A 11 29.72 16.86 7.34
C LEU A 11 30.02 17.32 5.92
N THR A 12 31.24 17.08 5.45
CA THR A 12 31.59 17.29 4.04
C THR A 12 31.33 15.98 3.32
N ALA A 13 30.37 15.98 2.39
CA ALA A 13 30.10 14.81 1.56
C ALA A 13 31.32 14.50 0.67
N PRO A 14 31.74 13.23 0.54
CA PRO A 14 32.88 12.86 -0.29
C PRO A 14 32.60 13.07 -1.79
N ALA A 15 31.39 12.79 -2.26
CA ALA A 15 30.92 13.19 -3.59
C ALA A 15 29.94 14.38 -3.54
N LYS A 16 29.97 15.21 -4.58
CA LYS A 16 29.06 16.37 -4.74
C LYS A 16 27.80 16.04 -5.55
N VAL A 17 27.70 14.83 -6.07
CA VAL A 17 26.65 14.43 -7.01
C VAL A 17 26.20 13.03 -6.67
N ASN A 18 24.89 12.84 -6.62
CA ASN A 18 24.24 11.57 -6.37
C ASN A 18 23.11 11.29 -7.37
N ILE A 19 22.87 10.01 -7.66
CA ILE A 19 21.68 9.57 -8.38
C ILE A 19 20.97 8.47 -7.61
N GLY A 20 19.82 8.82 -7.05
CA GLY A 20 18.94 7.85 -6.42
C GLY A 20 18.06 7.11 -7.43
N VAL A 21 17.85 5.82 -7.19
CA VAL A 21 16.81 5.03 -7.86
C VAL A 21 15.68 4.73 -6.88
N GLN A 22 14.46 5.09 -7.27
CA GLN A 22 13.25 4.85 -6.48
C GLN A 22 12.29 3.96 -7.26
N ARG A 23 11.86 2.84 -6.68
CA ARG A 23 10.71 2.07 -7.19
C ARG A 23 9.42 2.85 -6.96
N LEU A 24 8.60 2.99 -8.01
CA LEU A 24 7.28 3.60 -7.92
C LEU A 24 6.21 2.53 -7.68
N ALA A 25 5.04 2.96 -7.22
CA ALA A 25 3.88 2.09 -7.11
C ALA A 25 3.54 1.47 -8.47
N ASP A 26 3.12 0.21 -8.42
CA ASP A 26 2.71 -0.55 -9.57
C ASP A 26 1.54 0.15 -10.28
N ASP A 27 1.57 0.07 -11.61
CA ASP A 27 0.53 0.64 -12.45
C ASP A 27 -0.31 -0.53 -12.98
N GLU A 28 -1.55 -0.64 -12.53
CA GLU A 28 -2.45 -1.73 -12.91
C GLU A 28 -2.72 -1.81 -14.42
N SER A 29 -2.42 -0.74 -15.18
CA SER A 29 -2.53 -0.73 -16.64
C SER A 29 -1.33 -1.39 -17.34
N LEU A 30 -0.22 -1.61 -16.64
CA LEU A 30 0.99 -2.23 -17.17
C LEU A 30 1.00 -3.74 -16.88
N PRO A 31 1.75 -4.53 -17.68
CA PRO A 31 1.96 -5.95 -17.37
C PRO A 31 2.57 -6.14 -15.97
N HIS A 32 2.19 -7.21 -15.26
CA HIS A 32 2.64 -7.47 -13.88
C HIS A 32 4.15 -7.69 -13.72
N ASP A 33 4.84 -8.07 -14.80
CA ASP A 33 6.29 -8.19 -14.83
C ASP A 33 6.97 -6.83 -15.07
N THR A 34 6.23 -5.73 -15.13
CA THR A 34 6.75 -4.42 -15.48
C THR A 34 6.71 -3.48 -14.29
N SER A 35 7.87 -2.96 -13.90
CA SER A 35 8.03 -2.01 -12.80
C SER A 35 8.45 -0.64 -13.32
N ARG A 36 8.01 0.41 -12.62
CA ARG A 36 8.43 1.79 -12.88
C ARG A 36 9.45 2.25 -11.85
N PHE A 37 10.48 2.92 -12.34
CA PHE A 37 11.55 3.47 -11.51
C PHE A 37 11.71 4.95 -11.81
N ARG A 38 11.85 5.75 -10.76
CA ARG A 38 12.23 7.15 -10.84
C ARG A 38 13.71 7.25 -10.53
N LEU A 39 14.45 7.84 -11.45
CA LEU A 39 15.82 8.27 -11.26
C LEU A 39 15.81 9.74 -10.88
N TYR A 40 16.51 10.11 -9.82
CA TYR A 40 16.66 11.51 -9.43
C TYR A 40 18.14 11.89 -9.43
N ASN A 41 18.49 12.87 -10.26
CA ASN A 41 19.84 13.42 -10.29
C ASN A 41 19.93 14.67 -9.41
N ASP A 42 20.65 14.54 -8.31
CA ASP A 42 20.84 15.60 -7.32
C ASP A 42 21.91 16.64 -7.74
N SER A 43 22.59 16.42 -8.88
CA SER A 43 23.52 17.40 -9.46
C SER A 43 22.78 18.69 -9.82
N PRO A 44 23.35 19.87 -9.50
CA PRO A 44 22.78 21.15 -9.92
C PRO A 44 23.05 21.49 -11.39
N LEU A 45 24.09 20.91 -12.01
CA LEU A 45 24.62 21.37 -13.29
C LEU A 45 24.85 20.26 -14.32
N GLU A 46 25.12 19.03 -13.87
CA GLU A 46 25.60 17.97 -14.76
C GLU A 46 24.48 17.00 -15.13
N THR A 47 24.37 16.71 -16.43
CA THR A 47 23.61 15.55 -16.89
C THR A 47 24.50 14.33 -16.76
N LEU A 48 24.01 13.29 -16.10
CA LEU A 48 24.76 12.07 -15.88
C LEU A 48 24.19 10.92 -16.72
N SER A 49 25.10 10.08 -17.19
CA SER A 49 24.78 8.86 -17.92
C SER A 49 24.86 7.68 -16.99
N VAL A 50 23.73 7.02 -16.74
CA VAL A 50 23.65 5.85 -15.87
C VAL A 50 23.22 4.62 -16.64
N GLU A 51 23.67 3.46 -16.19
CA GLU A 51 23.26 2.16 -16.69
C GLU A 51 22.47 1.42 -15.61
N LEU A 52 21.29 0.95 -15.98
CA LEU A 52 20.41 0.15 -15.17
C LEU A 52 20.53 -1.31 -15.59
N ALA A 53 20.80 -2.18 -14.62
CA ALA A 53 20.91 -3.62 -14.84
C ALA A 53 20.11 -4.40 -13.81
N TRP A 54 19.44 -5.44 -14.26
CA TRP A 54 18.80 -6.42 -13.38
C TRP A 54 19.83 -7.38 -12.81
N GLN A 55 19.69 -7.71 -11.53
CA GLN A 55 20.53 -8.65 -10.81
C GLN A 55 19.65 -9.51 -9.90
N GLY A 56 19.99 -10.79 -9.75
CA GLY A 56 19.35 -11.67 -8.77
C GLY A 56 20.27 -11.92 -7.59
N ASP A 57 19.71 -12.11 -6.39
CA ASP A 57 20.45 -12.36 -5.15
C ASP A 57 21.47 -13.52 -5.27
N LYS A 58 21.15 -14.56 -6.04
CA LYS A 58 21.98 -15.77 -6.22
C LYS A 58 22.77 -15.81 -7.53
N SER A 59 22.70 -14.78 -8.38
CA SER A 59 23.38 -14.77 -9.68
C SER A 59 24.10 -13.44 -9.91
N PRO A 60 25.45 -13.45 -10.05
CA PRO A 60 26.21 -12.24 -10.32
C PRO A 60 26.04 -11.72 -11.76
N THR A 61 25.35 -12.47 -12.61
CA THR A 61 25.11 -12.08 -14.00
C THR A 61 24.15 -10.90 -14.07
N GLN A 62 24.69 -9.72 -14.34
CA GLN A 62 23.90 -8.52 -14.59
C GLN A 62 23.31 -8.58 -16.01
N GLN A 63 22.00 -8.39 -16.10
CA GLN A 63 21.32 -8.21 -17.37
C GLN A 63 21.06 -6.72 -17.57
N VAL A 64 21.86 -6.08 -18.42
CA VAL A 64 21.70 -4.66 -18.75
C VAL A 64 20.31 -4.42 -19.31
N ALA A 65 19.52 -3.63 -18.60
CA ALA A 65 18.16 -3.30 -18.96
C ALA A 65 18.15 -2.06 -19.87
N ARG A 66 18.83 -0.98 -19.45
CA ARG A 66 18.76 0.30 -20.15
C ARG A 66 19.87 1.27 -19.75
N ARG A 67 20.38 2.05 -20.70
CA ARG A 67 21.18 3.26 -20.44
C ARG A 67 20.31 4.51 -20.52
N VAL A 68 20.47 5.43 -19.58
CA VAL A 68 19.62 6.61 -19.42
C VAL A 68 20.47 7.85 -19.15
N GLN A 69 20.13 8.96 -19.79
CA GLN A 69 20.67 10.28 -19.45
C GLN A 69 19.70 10.97 -18.49
N VAL A 70 20.18 11.32 -17.29
CA VAL A 70 19.36 11.97 -16.26
C VAL A 70 19.78 13.44 -16.12
N PRO A 71 18.95 14.40 -16.57
CA PRO A 71 19.28 15.83 -16.46
C PRO A 71 19.39 16.30 -15.00
N PRO A 72 20.13 17.38 -14.73
CA PRO A 72 20.28 17.92 -13.38
C PRO A 72 18.93 18.37 -12.80
N GLN A 73 18.73 18.15 -11.50
CA GLN A 73 17.53 18.57 -10.75
C GLN A 73 16.21 18.07 -11.34
N ARG A 74 16.23 16.96 -12.09
CA ARG A 74 15.03 16.40 -12.71
C ARG A 74 14.90 14.93 -12.37
N ALA A 75 13.66 14.56 -12.07
CA ALA A 75 13.25 13.17 -12.03
C ALA A 75 13.06 12.65 -13.47
N HIS A 76 13.60 11.48 -13.75
CA HIS A 76 13.33 10.75 -14.99
C HIS A 76 12.68 9.41 -14.65
N VAL A 77 11.54 9.10 -15.27
CA VAL A 77 10.84 7.84 -15.02
C VAL A 77 11.13 6.87 -16.15
N VAL A 78 11.52 5.65 -15.78
CA VAL A 78 11.72 4.54 -16.70
C VAL A 78 10.79 3.39 -16.33
N THR A 79 10.30 2.71 -17.34
CA THR A 79 9.49 1.50 -17.20
C THR A 79 10.32 0.34 -17.73
N LEU A 80 10.51 -0.68 -16.90
CA LEU A 80 11.37 -1.84 -17.21
C LEU A 80 10.61 -3.14 -16.90
N THR A 81 10.69 -4.09 -17.82
CA THR A 81 10.23 -5.47 -17.60
C THR A 81 11.27 -6.21 -16.76
N GLN A 82 10.85 -6.81 -15.67
CA GLN A 82 11.61 -7.63 -14.74
C GLN A 82 11.72 -9.07 -15.26
N PRO A 83 12.94 -9.55 -15.55
CA PRO A 83 13.18 -10.95 -15.85
C PRO A 83 12.74 -11.90 -14.72
N ILE A 84 12.51 -13.17 -15.05
CA ILE A 84 12.26 -14.19 -14.04
C ILE A 84 13.53 -14.44 -13.24
N GLY A 85 13.42 -14.48 -11.90
CA GLY A 85 14.53 -14.84 -11.01
C GLY A 85 15.51 -13.71 -10.68
N VAL A 86 15.17 -12.46 -11.01
CA VAL A 86 15.89 -11.26 -10.54
C VAL A 86 15.02 -10.47 -9.56
N ASP A 87 15.65 -9.82 -8.61
CA ASP A 87 14.98 -9.17 -7.47
C ASP A 87 15.57 -7.79 -7.14
N GLN A 88 16.58 -7.36 -7.90
CA GLN A 88 17.26 -6.08 -7.72
C GLN A 88 17.46 -5.39 -9.07
N LEU A 89 17.15 -4.10 -9.10
CA LEU A 89 17.61 -3.19 -10.14
C LEU A 89 18.79 -2.40 -9.60
N ARG A 90 19.97 -2.59 -10.21
CA ARG A 90 21.19 -1.89 -9.86
C ARG A 90 21.44 -0.75 -10.84
N LEU A 91 21.74 0.42 -10.28
CA LEU A 91 22.23 1.59 -10.97
C LEU A 91 23.77 1.60 -10.94
N SER A 92 24.37 1.99 -12.06
CA SER A 92 25.81 2.17 -12.19
C SER A 92 26.12 3.46 -12.96
N GLY A 93 27.21 4.13 -12.58
CA GLY A 93 27.61 5.42 -13.17
C GLY A 93 27.50 6.61 -12.21
N ASP A 94 27.14 6.39 -10.95
CA ASP A 94 27.28 7.36 -9.86
C ASP A 94 28.56 7.11 -9.04
N ALA A 95 28.84 8.02 -8.11
CA ALA A 95 29.99 7.94 -7.21
C ALA A 95 29.64 7.39 -5.82
N GLU A 96 28.42 7.66 -5.35
CA GLU A 96 27.89 7.14 -4.08
C GLU A 96 27.13 5.85 -4.38
N SER A 97 27.33 4.81 -3.56
CA SER A 97 26.80 3.48 -3.87
C SER A 97 25.64 3.00 -2.98
N PHE A 98 25.27 3.80 -1.98
CA PHE A 98 24.38 3.37 -0.90
C PHE A 98 22.91 3.27 -1.33
N ASP A 99 22.51 4.00 -2.37
CA ASP A 99 21.15 4.10 -2.90
C ASP A 99 21.02 3.62 -4.35
N ASN A 100 22.02 2.88 -4.84
CA ASN A 100 22.09 2.39 -6.23
C ASN A 100 21.27 1.14 -6.46
N VAL A 101 20.59 0.62 -5.43
CA VAL A 101 19.89 -0.65 -5.50
C VAL A 101 18.44 -0.40 -5.15
N ALA A 102 17.56 -0.64 -6.12
CA ALA A 102 16.14 -0.77 -5.87
C ALA A 102 15.78 -2.26 -5.81
N PHE A 103 15.29 -2.69 -4.65
CA PHE A 103 14.75 -4.03 -4.45
C PHE A 103 13.34 -4.11 -5.02
N VAL A 104 13.07 -5.20 -5.72
CA VAL A 104 11.77 -5.50 -6.32
C VAL A 104 11.37 -6.89 -5.84
N SER A 105 10.17 -7.00 -5.28
CA SER A 105 9.65 -8.32 -4.94
C SER A 105 9.61 -9.16 -6.21
N PRO A 106 10.18 -10.38 -6.21
CA PRO A 106 10.06 -11.26 -7.37
C PRO A 106 8.59 -11.48 -7.65
N VAL A 107 8.23 -11.55 -8.94
CA VAL A 107 6.87 -11.89 -9.36
C VAL A 107 6.56 -13.30 -8.84
N GLN A 108 5.87 -13.40 -7.71
CA GLN A 108 5.50 -14.67 -7.12
C GLN A 108 4.23 -15.17 -7.80
N PRO A 109 4.23 -16.40 -8.35
CA PRO A 109 3.00 -16.99 -8.82
C PRO A 109 2.05 -17.14 -7.65
N ARG A 110 0.92 -16.43 -7.70
CA ARG A 110 -0.09 -16.42 -6.65
C ARG A 110 -1.29 -17.21 -7.11
N GLN A 111 -1.71 -18.18 -6.31
CA GLN A 111 -2.98 -18.86 -6.53
C GLN A 111 -4.11 -18.09 -5.85
N VAL A 112 -5.12 -17.72 -6.63
CA VAL A 112 -6.37 -17.13 -6.15
C VAL A 112 -7.45 -18.18 -6.25
N VAL A 113 -8.02 -18.56 -5.12
CA VAL A 113 -9.10 -19.55 -5.06
C VAL A 113 -10.46 -18.84 -5.10
N VAL A 114 -11.17 -19.00 -6.22
CA VAL A 114 -12.56 -18.58 -6.39
C VAL A 114 -13.46 -19.74 -5.96
N ARG A 115 -14.40 -19.46 -5.07
CA ARG A 115 -15.35 -20.47 -4.59
C ARG A 115 -16.62 -20.45 -5.43
N LEU A 116 -17.08 -21.60 -5.89
CA LEU A 116 -18.30 -21.74 -6.69
C LEU A 116 -19.40 -22.46 -5.90
N LEU A 117 -20.51 -21.77 -5.67
CA LEU A 117 -21.75 -22.33 -5.18
C LEU A 117 -22.66 -22.67 -6.38
N GLY A 118 -22.52 -23.88 -6.91
CA GLY A 118 -23.16 -24.26 -8.17
C GLY A 118 -22.82 -25.67 -8.64
N ALA A 119 -23.38 -26.06 -9.78
CA ALA A 119 -22.98 -27.28 -10.48
C ALA A 119 -21.53 -27.15 -11.00
N THR A 120 -20.81 -28.26 -11.06
CA THR A 120 -19.42 -28.33 -11.53
C THR A 120 -19.24 -29.34 -12.66
N ASP A 121 -20.32 -29.66 -13.37
CA ASP A 121 -20.29 -30.58 -14.50
C ASP A 121 -19.58 -29.92 -15.69
N ASP A 122 -18.64 -30.65 -16.32
CA ASP A 122 -17.98 -30.17 -17.55
C ASP A 122 -18.87 -30.41 -18.79
N ASP A 123 -20.05 -29.78 -18.79
CA ASP A 123 -21.06 -29.87 -19.85
C ASP A 123 -21.31 -28.47 -20.45
N PRO A 124 -21.24 -28.28 -21.78
CA PRO A 124 -21.61 -27.03 -22.46
C PRO A 124 -22.98 -26.45 -22.09
N ALA A 125 -23.89 -27.25 -21.52
CA ALA A 125 -25.18 -26.79 -21.00
C ALA A 125 -25.07 -26.05 -19.66
N THR A 126 -23.92 -26.08 -18.98
CA THR A 126 -23.73 -25.50 -17.64
C THR A 126 -22.97 -24.18 -17.69
N LEU A 127 -23.20 -23.33 -16.69
CA LEU A 127 -22.41 -22.11 -16.54
C LEU A 127 -20.94 -22.40 -16.21
N TYR A 128 -20.65 -23.49 -15.50
CA TYR A 128 -19.30 -23.89 -15.08
C TYR A 128 -18.38 -24.20 -16.26
N TYR A 129 -18.88 -24.88 -17.30
CA TYR A 129 -18.11 -25.21 -18.51
C TYR A 129 -17.41 -23.99 -19.12
N TYR A 130 -18.11 -22.86 -19.18
CA TYR A 130 -17.57 -21.60 -19.72
C TYR A 130 -16.65 -20.90 -18.72
N LEU A 131 -17.01 -20.92 -17.44
CA LEU A 131 -16.22 -20.29 -16.37
C LEU A 131 -14.84 -20.95 -16.24
N GLN A 132 -14.76 -22.28 -16.26
CA GLN A 132 -13.49 -23.02 -16.20
C GLN A 132 -12.58 -22.77 -17.41
N ARG A 133 -13.17 -22.45 -18.57
CA ARG A 133 -12.44 -22.15 -19.82
C ARG A 133 -12.10 -20.67 -19.98
N ALA A 134 -12.67 -19.80 -19.14
CA ALA A 134 -12.22 -18.42 -19.08
C ALA A 134 -10.80 -18.41 -18.52
N SER A 135 -9.81 -18.05 -19.34
CA SER A 135 -8.44 -17.81 -18.89
C SER A 135 -8.42 -16.55 -18.03
N LEU A 136 -8.76 -16.70 -16.74
CA LEU A 136 -8.90 -15.61 -15.78
C LEU A 136 -7.58 -15.23 -15.08
N GLY A 137 -6.55 -16.07 -15.20
CA GLY A 137 -5.23 -15.75 -14.70
C GLY A 137 -4.61 -14.57 -15.44
N VAL A 138 -4.05 -13.62 -14.69
CA VAL A 138 -3.37 -12.44 -15.24
C VAL A 138 -1.95 -12.39 -14.67
N GLY A 139 -0.96 -12.24 -15.54
CA GLY A 139 0.45 -12.26 -15.13
C GLY A 139 0.84 -13.59 -14.49
N ALA A 140 1.30 -13.53 -13.24
CA ALA A 140 1.65 -14.71 -12.46
C ALA A 140 0.51 -15.18 -11.54
N THR A 141 -0.66 -14.55 -11.59
CA THR A 141 -1.81 -15.00 -10.81
C THR A 141 -2.49 -16.17 -11.52
N GLU A 142 -2.49 -17.33 -10.89
CA GLU A 142 -3.27 -18.48 -11.28
C GLU A 142 -4.62 -18.44 -10.55
N VAL A 143 -5.71 -18.59 -11.30
CA VAL A 143 -7.07 -18.59 -10.72
C VAL A 143 -7.58 -20.02 -10.71
N ILE A 144 -7.86 -20.53 -9.52
CA ILE A 144 -8.42 -21.87 -9.30
C ILE A 144 -9.87 -21.71 -8.88
N ILE A 145 -10.77 -22.44 -9.53
CA ILE A 145 -12.18 -22.45 -9.19
C ILE A 145 -12.48 -23.76 -8.47
N GLU A 146 -12.94 -23.67 -7.22
CA GLU A 146 -13.23 -24.83 -6.38
C GLU A 146 -14.69 -24.79 -5.92
N PRO A 147 -15.38 -25.95 -5.87
CA PRO A 147 -16.74 -26.02 -5.36
C PRO A 147 -16.81 -25.59 -3.89
N LEU A 148 -17.93 -24.99 -3.51
CA LEU A 148 -18.26 -24.57 -2.16
C LEU A 148 -19.56 -25.21 -1.70
N ALA A 149 -19.49 -25.90 -0.57
CA ALA A 149 -20.66 -26.32 0.18
C ALA A 149 -20.85 -25.37 1.37
N LEU A 150 -22.01 -24.73 1.46
CA LEU A 150 -22.39 -23.90 2.59
C LEU A 150 -23.19 -24.73 3.60
N THR A 151 -22.83 -24.59 4.86
CA THR A 151 -23.52 -25.14 6.03
C THR A 151 -23.43 -24.11 7.15
N ASP A 152 -24.21 -24.25 8.22
CA ASP A 152 -24.17 -23.32 9.37
C ASP A 152 -22.77 -23.21 10.02
N ALA A 153 -21.90 -24.21 9.84
CA ALA A 153 -20.54 -24.22 10.35
C ALA A 153 -19.50 -23.63 9.36
N THR A 154 -19.91 -23.25 8.15
CA THR A 154 -18.98 -22.78 7.13
C THR A 154 -18.40 -21.41 7.49
N SER A 155 -17.08 -21.34 7.64
CA SER A 155 -16.34 -20.09 7.84
C SER A 155 -15.59 -19.72 6.56
N LEU A 156 -15.90 -18.54 6.01
CA LEU A 156 -15.21 -17.98 4.83
C LEU A 156 -14.34 -16.79 5.24
N SER A 157 -13.09 -16.78 4.76
CA SER A 157 -12.15 -15.67 4.91
C SER A 157 -12.02 -14.92 3.58
N PRO A 158 -12.34 -13.61 3.51
CA PRO A 158 -12.13 -12.79 2.31
C PRO A 158 -10.69 -12.73 1.79
N GLN A 159 -9.70 -13.07 2.62
CA GLN A 159 -8.29 -13.05 2.23
C GLN A 159 -7.88 -14.31 1.44
N GLU A 160 -8.46 -15.45 1.80
CA GLU A 160 -8.18 -16.75 1.17
C GLU A 160 -9.12 -17.00 -0.01
N THR A 161 -10.39 -16.63 0.18
CA THR A 161 -11.42 -16.66 -0.85
C THR A 161 -11.84 -15.22 -1.12
N PRO A 162 -11.25 -14.55 -2.12
CA PRO A 162 -11.59 -13.16 -2.42
C PRO A 162 -12.91 -13.00 -3.19
N LEU A 163 -13.37 -14.06 -3.87
CA LEU A 163 -14.61 -14.06 -4.63
C LEU A 163 -15.37 -15.39 -4.45
N VAL A 164 -16.67 -15.29 -4.18
CA VAL A 164 -17.64 -16.39 -4.25
C VAL A 164 -18.58 -16.15 -5.43
N ILE A 165 -18.71 -17.13 -6.33
CA ILE A 165 -19.66 -17.10 -7.45
C ILE A 165 -20.82 -18.04 -7.11
N CYS A 166 -22.06 -17.57 -7.24
CA CYS A 166 -23.26 -18.36 -6.99
C CYS A 166 -24.07 -18.51 -8.27
N THR A 167 -24.23 -19.73 -8.76
CA THR A 167 -24.99 -20.04 -9.98
C THR A 167 -26.28 -20.82 -9.72
N ARG A 168 -26.51 -21.24 -8.47
CA ARG A 168 -27.75 -21.88 -8.02
C ARG A 168 -28.49 -21.05 -6.96
N PRO A 169 -29.81 -21.23 -6.82
CA PRO A 169 -30.58 -20.77 -5.67
C PRO A 169 -29.88 -21.10 -4.34
N MET A 170 -29.96 -20.15 -3.42
CA MET A 170 -29.50 -20.30 -2.05
C MET A 170 -30.70 -20.22 -1.10
N ASP A 171 -30.60 -20.89 0.05
CA ASP A 171 -31.58 -20.71 1.12
C ASP A 171 -31.30 -19.45 1.98
N GLU A 172 -32.17 -19.17 2.92
CA GLU A 172 -32.07 -18.00 3.81
C GLU A 172 -30.83 -18.05 4.73
N GLY A 173 -30.39 -19.24 5.15
CA GLY A 173 -29.20 -19.45 5.96
C GLY A 173 -27.93 -19.19 5.15
N GLU A 174 -27.84 -19.79 3.96
CA GLU A 174 -26.77 -19.55 2.99
C GLU A 174 -26.67 -18.06 2.63
N GLY A 175 -27.80 -17.40 2.38
CA GLY A 175 -27.88 -15.96 2.11
C GLY A 175 -27.29 -15.10 3.24
N ARG A 176 -27.64 -15.41 4.50
CA ARG A 176 -27.05 -14.74 5.67
C ARG A 176 -25.54 -14.97 5.82
N LEU A 177 -25.08 -16.19 5.58
CA LEU A 177 -23.64 -16.53 5.64
C LEU A 177 -22.85 -15.75 4.60
N LEU A 178 -23.33 -15.72 3.36
CA LEU A 178 -22.71 -14.97 2.28
C LEU A 178 -22.74 -13.46 2.53
N ARG A 179 -23.81 -12.94 3.13
CA ARG A 179 -23.86 -11.54 3.58
C ARG A 179 -22.82 -11.25 4.65
N SER A 180 -22.71 -12.09 5.68
CA SER A 180 -21.71 -11.96 6.74
C SER A 180 -20.28 -12.00 6.17
N TYR A 181 -20.04 -12.87 5.20
CA TYR A 181 -18.78 -12.92 4.45
C TYR A 181 -18.53 -11.61 3.66
N ALA A 182 -19.54 -11.07 2.98
CA ALA A 182 -19.44 -9.78 2.29
C ALA A 182 -19.13 -8.64 3.28
N GLN A 183 -19.82 -8.56 4.42
CA GLN A 183 -19.56 -7.54 5.47
C GLN A 183 -18.10 -7.51 5.92
N LYS A 184 -17.45 -8.68 6.01
CA LYS A 184 -16.02 -8.83 6.33
C LYS A 184 -15.07 -8.40 5.20
N GLY A 185 -15.59 -7.96 4.07
CA GLY A 185 -14.82 -7.54 2.90
C GLY A 185 -14.87 -8.49 1.70
N GLY A 186 -15.58 -9.61 1.82
CA GLY A 186 -15.77 -10.57 0.75
C GLY A 186 -16.53 -10.01 -0.44
N ARG A 187 -16.44 -10.71 -1.57
CA ARG A 187 -17.17 -10.38 -2.79
C ARG A 187 -18.04 -11.55 -3.20
N VAL A 188 -19.31 -11.28 -3.50
CA VAL A 188 -20.27 -12.30 -3.92
C VAL A 188 -20.81 -11.93 -5.29
N PHE A 189 -20.71 -12.84 -6.25
CA PHE A 189 -21.26 -12.66 -7.59
C PHE A 189 -22.34 -13.70 -7.86
N VAL A 190 -23.58 -13.26 -7.93
CA VAL A 190 -24.75 -14.10 -8.18
C VAL A 190 -25.11 -14.04 -9.66
N VAL A 191 -25.31 -15.18 -10.28
CA VAL A 191 -25.70 -15.31 -11.69
C VAL A 191 -27.05 -15.98 -11.76
N LEU A 192 -28.05 -15.21 -12.19
CA LEU A 192 -29.42 -15.68 -12.32
C LEU A 192 -29.63 -16.19 -13.74
N ASP A 193 -29.57 -17.51 -13.91
CA ASP A 193 -29.83 -18.17 -15.19
C ASP A 193 -31.08 -19.06 -15.08
N PRO A 194 -32.17 -18.79 -15.83
CA PRO A 194 -33.39 -19.58 -15.81
C PRO A 194 -33.24 -21.06 -16.22
N ASN A 195 -32.20 -21.40 -16.99
CA ASN A 195 -31.93 -22.74 -17.49
C ASN A 195 -30.90 -23.51 -16.63
N GLU A 196 -30.05 -22.82 -15.86
CA GLU A 196 -29.18 -23.46 -14.86
C GLU A 196 -30.00 -23.91 -13.64
N ALA A 197 -30.85 -23.01 -13.13
CA ALA A 197 -31.69 -23.30 -11.99
C ALA A 197 -32.92 -22.39 -11.93
N GLN A 198 -34.01 -22.90 -11.32
CA GLN A 198 -35.24 -22.13 -11.18
C GLN A 198 -35.18 -21.26 -9.92
N TRP A 199 -34.83 -19.98 -10.11
CA TRP A 199 -34.72 -18.99 -9.04
C TRP A 199 -36.08 -18.37 -8.65
N ASP A 200 -37.10 -18.53 -9.48
CA ASP A 200 -38.46 -18.01 -9.26
C ASP A 200 -39.44 -19.06 -8.68
N ARG A 201 -39.05 -20.33 -8.59
CA ARG A 201 -39.98 -21.41 -8.25
C ARG A 201 -40.39 -21.40 -6.77
N ARG A 202 -41.68 -21.19 -6.51
CA ARG A 202 -42.37 -21.62 -5.27
C ARG A 202 -42.48 -23.15 -5.27
N VAL A 203 -41.97 -23.83 -4.25
CA VAL A 203 -42.18 -25.27 -4.08
C VAL A 203 -43.64 -25.51 -3.71
N VAL A 204 -44.46 -25.87 -4.69
CA VAL A 204 -45.76 -26.51 -4.42
C VAL A 204 -45.46 -27.99 -4.19
N ALA A 205 -45.54 -28.43 -2.94
CA ALA A 205 -45.52 -29.84 -2.60
C ALA A 205 -46.71 -30.53 -3.30
N GLY A 206 -46.45 -31.70 -3.89
CA GLY A 206 -47.43 -32.45 -4.67
C GLY A 206 -48.67 -32.84 -3.86
N ALA A 207 -49.80 -32.88 -4.57
CA ALA A 207 -51.11 -33.28 -4.10
C ALA A 207 -51.08 -34.64 -3.37
N GLY A 208 -51.33 -34.60 -2.07
CA GLY A 208 -52.10 -35.63 -1.38
C GLY A 208 -53.49 -35.05 -1.13
N ASP A 209 -54.53 -35.81 -1.47
CA ASP A 209 -55.93 -35.50 -1.16
C ASP A 209 -56.10 -35.32 0.36
N ASP A 210 -55.98 -34.10 0.87
CA ASP A 210 -56.81 -33.63 1.98
C ASP A 210 -56.78 -32.10 2.06
N ASP A 211 -57.99 -31.57 2.09
CA ASP A 211 -58.33 -30.15 2.06
C ASP A 211 -58.07 -29.51 3.44
N SER A 212 -57.78 -28.20 3.44
CA SER A 212 -57.67 -27.31 4.61
C SER A 212 -56.37 -27.29 5.46
N ALA A 213 -55.27 -26.83 4.87
CA ALA A 213 -54.39 -25.80 5.44
C ALA A 213 -53.23 -25.53 4.46
N THR A 214 -53.43 -24.63 3.51
CA THR A 214 -52.35 -24.10 2.69
C THR A 214 -51.46 -23.22 3.58
N THR A 215 -50.47 -23.83 4.22
CA THR A 215 -49.37 -23.06 4.79
C THR A 215 -48.53 -22.61 3.60
N ASP A 216 -48.53 -21.31 3.36
CA ASP A 216 -47.73 -20.63 2.35
C ASP A 216 -46.25 -20.87 2.69
N VAL A 217 -45.65 -21.95 2.18
CA VAL A 217 -44.22 -22.18 2.33
C VAL A 217 -43.55 -21.21 1.35
N ALA A 218 -43.13 -20.05 1.88
CA ALA A 218 -42.25 -19.10 1.22
C ALA A 218 -41.16 -19.87 0.42
N GLY A 219 -40.99 -19.62 -0.87
CA GLY A 219 -40.09 -18.54 -1.27
C GLY A 219 -38.60 -18.89 -1.15
N ALA A 220 -38.20 -20.16 -1.05
CA ALA A 220 -36.82 -20.55 -0.67
C ALA A 220 -35.68 -19.83 -1.45
N PRO A 221 -35.67 -19.74 -2.81
CA PRO A 221 -34.62 -19.02 -3.54
C PRO A 221 -34.64 -17.49 -3.34
N ALA A 222 -35.84 -16.91 -3.32
CA ALA A 222 -36.03 -15.47 -3.19
C ALA A 222 -35.75 -14.99 -1.77
N ALA A 223 -36.03 -15.83 -0.76
CA ALA A 223 -35.70 -15.58 0.64
C ALA A 223 -34.19 -15.60 0.88
N GLY A 224 -33.45 -16.53 0.26
CA GLY A 224 -31.99 -16.53 0.28
C GLY A 224 -31.39 -15.27 -0.34
N LEU A 225 -31.89 -14.87 -1.51
CA LEU A 225 -31.45 -13.62 -2.15
C LEU A 225 -31.85 -12.38 -1.32
N ALA A 226 -33.04 -12.35 -0.73
CA ALA A 226 -33.47 -11.27 0.15
C ALA A 226 -32.57 -11.16 1.40
N ALA A 227 -32.23 -12.29 2.03
CA ALA A 227 -31.30 -12.35 3.15
C ALA A 227 -29.88 -11.89 2.78
N LEU A 228 -29.40 -12.25 1.58
CA LEU A 228 -28.12 -11.78 1.05
C LEU A 228 -28.10 -10.25 0.89
N LEU A 229 -29.19 -9.67 0.38
CA LEU A 229 -29.29 -8.24 0.06
C LEU A 229 -29.80 -7.37 1.22
N ASP A 230 -30.16 -7.97 2.36
CA ASP A 230 -30.79 -7.28 3.52
C ASP A 230 -32.13 -6.62 3.20
N LEU A 231 -32.92 -7.28 2.35
CA LEU A 231 -34.23 -6.80 1.92
C LEU A 231 -35.32 -7.67 2.54
N ARG A 232 -36.52 -7.12 2.74
CA ARG A 232 -37.61 -7.92 3.32
C ARG A 232 -38.20 -8.82 2.25
N ASN A 233 -38.31 -8.31 1.03
CA ASN A 233 -38.86 -9.07 -0.09
C ASN A 233 -38.09 -8.78 -1.38
N VAL A 234 -37.66 -9.87 -2.01
CA VAL A 234 -37.14 -9.88 -3.37
C VAL A 234 -38.08 -10.74 -4.21
N THR A 235 -38.35 -10.28 -5.42
CA THR A 235 -39.18 -10.97 -6.40
C THR A 235 -38.39 -11.09 -7.69
N LEU A 236 -38.39 -12.31 -8.23
CA LEU A 236 -37.72 -12.68 -9.46
C LEU A 236 -38.79 -13.14 -10.44
N GLU A 237 -38.86 -12.50 -11.60
CA GLU A 237 -39.79 -12.88 -12.66
C GLU A 237 -39.00 -13.25 -13.91
N THR A 238 -39.13 -14.50 -14.35
CA THR A 238 -38.50 -14.94 -15.59
C THR A 238 -39.08 -14.18 -16.79
N ARG A 239 -38.20 -13.58 -17.59
CA ARG A 239 -38.50 -12.86 -18.83
C ARG A 239 -37.93 -13.64 -20.02
N ARG A 240 -38.75 -13.80 -21.06
CA ARG A 240 -38.33 -14.28 -22.37
C ARG A 240 -38.43 -13.13 -23.36
N HIS A 241 -37.40 -12.97 -24.19
CA HIS A 241 -37.29 -11.87 -25.14
C HIS A 241 -37.42 -12.39 -26.57
N GLU A 242 -38.33 -11.80 -27.35
CA GLU A 242 -38.56 -12.15 -28.75
C GLU A 242 -38.37 -10.92 -29.65
N PRO A 243 -37.39 -10.90 -30.59
CA PRO A 243 -36.48 -11.99 -30.90
C PRO A 243 -35.32 -12.17 -29.89
N TYR A 244 -34.93 -11.10 -29.20
CA TYR A 244 -33.93 -11.05 -28.13
C TYR A 244 -33.88 -9.63 -27.54
N ALA A 245 -33.34 -9.47 -26.33
CA ALA A 245 -32.95 -8.19 -25.75
C ALA A 245 -31.47 -7.89 -26.03
N MET A 246 -31.10 -6.62 -25.99
CA MET A 246 -29.71 -6.16 -26.10
C MET A 246 -29.26 -5.46 -24.82
N LEU A 247 -27.95 -5.36 -24.61
CA LEU A 247 -27.37 -4.50 -23.57
C LEU A 247 -27.35 -3.04 -24.09
N GLY A 248 -28.19 -2.19 -23.51
CA GLY A 248 -28.45 -0.83 -23.98
C GLY A 248 -27.60 0.23 -23.28
N GLU A 249 -27.55 0.20 -21.96
CA GLU A 249 -26.79 1.18 -21.15
C GLU A 249 -25.70 0.47 -20.35
N ILE A 250 -24.47 1.00 -20.41
CA ILE A 250 -23.29 0.44 -19.74
C ILE A 250 -22.52 1.57 -19.04
N ASP A 251 -22.25 1.41 -17.74
CA ASP A 251 -21.41 2.34 -16.99
C ASP A 251 -19.91 2.06 -17.21
N LEU A 252 -19.38 2.51 -18.34
CA LEU A 252 -17.97 2.33 -18.70
C LEU A 252 -16.98 2.97 -17.71
N ARG A 253 -17.44 3.88 -16.83
CA ARG A 253 -16.59 4.52 -15.82
C ARG A 253 -16.34 3.62 -14.61
N HIS A 254 -17.08 2.52 -14.47
CA HIS A 254 -16.95 1.59 -13.37
C HIS A 254 -15.60 0.84 -13.39
N ALA A 255 -15.01 0.55 -12.22
CA ALA A 255 -13.70 -0.10 -12.08
C ALA A 255 -13.65 -1.51 -12.72
N LEU A 256 -14.76 -2.25 -12.67
CA LEU A 256 -14.91 -3.54 -13.36
C LEU A 256 -14.80 -3.42 -14.89
N LEU A 257 -15.13 -2.26 -15.46
CA LEU A 257 -15.32 -2.06 -16.89
C LEU A 257 -14.18 -1.26 -17.56
N VAL A 258 -13.06 -1.07 -16.85
CA VAL A 258 -11.85 -0.39 -17.37
C VAL A 258 -11.44 -0.86 -18.78
N PRO A 259 -11.39 -2.17 -19.12
CA PRO A 259 -11.01 -2.61 -20.46
C PRO A 259 -11.92 -2.11 -21.59
N PHE A 260 -13.14 -1.69 -21.25
CA PHE A 260 -14.16 -1.25 -22.21
C PHE A 260 -14.24 0.28 -22.35
N GLN A 261 -13.40 1.03 -21.64
CA GLN A 261 -13.32 2.49 -21.80
C GLN A 261 -12.77 2.90 -23.17
N ASP A 262 -11.96 2.05 -23.81
CA ASP A 262 -11.60 2.24 -25.22
C ASP A 262 -12.87 2.09 -26.10
N PRO A 263 -13.25 3.10 -26.89
CA PRO A 263 -14.41 3.04 -27.76
C PRO A 263 -14.46 1.81 -28.70
N LYS A 264 -13.31 1.23 -29.05
CA LYS A 264 -13.24 0.00 -29.86
C LYS A 264 -13.85 -1.21 -29.17
N PHE A 265 -13.87 -1.21 -27.83
CA PHE A 265 -14.40 -2.29 -27.01
C PHE A 265 -15.69 -1.90 -26.26
N ALA A 266 -16.23 -0.71 -26.49
CA ALA A 266 -17.44 -0.23 -25.82
C ALA A 266 -18.76 -0.76 -26.42
N ASP A 267 -18.75 -1.41 -27.58
CA ASP A 267 -19.97 -1.93 -28.22
C ASP A 267 -20.38 -3.29 -27.64
N PHE A 268 -21.53 -3.32 -26.95
CA PHE A 268 -22.19 -4.52 -26.39
C PHE A 268 -23.47 -4.92 -27.14
N THR A 269 -23.90 -4.15 -28.14
CA THR A 269 -25.19 -4.33 -28.84
C THR A 269 -25.29 -5.66 -29.59
N LYS A 270 -24.15 -6.29 -29.89
CA LYS A 270 -24.08 -7.59 -30.59
C LYS A 270 -24.38 -8.78 -29.69
N ILE A 271 -24.45 -8.58 -28.36
CA ILE A 271 -24.73 -9.65 -27.41
C ILE A 271 -26.24 -9.80 -27.30
N ARG A 272 -26.76 -10.91 -27.81
CA ARG A 272 -28.18 -11.25 -27.72
C ARG A 272 -28.49 -11.94 -26.40
N VAL A 273 -29.58 -11.53 -25.77
CA VAL A 273 -30.11 -12.14 -24.53
C VAL A 273 -31.51 -12.63 -24.80
N TRP A 274 -31.75 -13.93 -24.64
CA TRP A 274 -33.07 -14.54 -24.89
C TRP A 274 -33.88 -14.71 -23.62
N GLN A 275 -33.20 -14.92 -22.49
CA GLN A 275 -33.84 -15.11 -21.20
C GLN A 275 -33.11 -14.33 -20.11
N SER A 276 -33.88 -13.79 -19.17
CA SER A 276 -33.35 -13.02 -18.04
C SER A 276 -34.34 -13.08 -16.88
N TYR A 277 -33.94 -12.62 -15.71
CA TYR A 277 -34.83 -12.33 -14.60
C TYR A 277 -35.07 -10.83 -14.48
N LYS A 278 -36.31 -10.43 -14.23
CA LYS A 278 -36.62 -9.10 -13.71
C LYS A 278 -36.49 -9.15 -12.20
N LEU A 279 -35.53 -8.40 -11.66
CA LEU A 279 -35.29 -8.26 -10.23
C LEU A 279 -36.08 -7.06 -9.68
N THR A 280 -37.05 -7.33 -8.81
CA THR A 280 -37.83 -6.31 -8.09
C THR A 280 -37.76 -6.54 -6.59
N ALA A 281 -37.63 -5.48 -5.81
CA ALA A 281 -37.56 -5.60 -4.35
C ALA A 281 -38.23 -4.40 -3.66
N ASP A 282 -38.41 -4.52 -2.35
CA ASP A 282 -39.16 -3.56 -1.52
C ASP A 282 -38.32 -2.35 -1.07
N HIS A 283 -37.59 -1.73 -2.00
CA HIS A 283 -36.86 -0.49 -1.77
C HIS A 283 -37.24 0.58 -2.81
N GLU A 284 -37.27 1.85 -2.39
CA GLU A 284 -37.68 2.97 -3.24
C GLU A 284 -36.57 3.46 -4.18
N GLN A 285 -35.31 3.15 -3.88
CA GLN A 285 -34.18 3.59 -4.67
C GLN A 285 -33.98 2.67 -5.89
N PRO A 286 -33.57 3.17 -7.05
CA PRO A 286 -33.19 2.31 -8.16
C PRO A 286 -31.89 1.56 -7.84
N TRP A 287 -31.78 0.31 -8.30
CA TRP A 287 -30.54 -0.45 -8.23
C TRP A 287 -29.37 0.31 -8.87
N GLN A 288 -28.22 0.32 -8.19
CA GLN A 288 -26.96 0.73 -8.81
C GLN A 288 -26.60 -0.29 -9.90
N SER A 289 -26.86 0.08 -11.16
CA SER A 289 -26.77 -0.83 -12.29
C SER A 289 -25.52 -0.53 -13.10
N LEU A 290 -24.65 -1.52 -13.29
CA LEU A 290 -23.50 -1.42 -14.20
C LEU A 290 -23.92 -1.58 -15.65
N MET A 291 -24.96 -2.37 -15.89
CA MET A 291 -25.54 -2.61 -17.21
C MET A 291 -27.06 -2.66 -17.13
N ARG A 292 -27.73 -2.14 -18.15
CA ARG A 292 -29.17 -2.26 -18.38
C ARG A 292 -29.45 -2.80 -19.77
N TYR A 293 -30.57 -3.49 -19.91
CA TYR A 293 -31.09 -3.87 -21.21
C TYR A 293 -31.59 -2.64 -21.99
N ASP A 294 -31.91 -2.83 -23.26
CA ASP A 294 -32.48 -1.81 -24.16
C ASP A 294 -33.86 -1.29 -23.72
N ASP A 295 -34.59 -2.07 -22.91
CA ASP A 295 -35.83 -1.63 -22.25
C ASP A 295 -35.61 -0.85 -20.94
N GLY A 296 -34.35 -0.66 -20.54
CA GLY A 296 -33.95 0.02 -19.31
C GLY A 296 -33.96 -0.87 -18.06
N THR A 297 -34.38 -2.13 -18.15
CA THR A 297 -34.36 -3.07 -17.02
C THR A 297 -32.91 -3.36 -16.60
N PRO A 298 -32.57 -3.36 -15.29
CA PRO A 298 -31.22 -3.71 -14.83
C PRO A 298 -30.79 -5.11 -15.25
N CYS A 299 -29.59 -5.22 -15.83
CA CYS A 299 -28.98 -6.49 -16.25
C CYS A 299 -27.89 -6.93 -15.26
N TRP A 300 -27.07 -5.99 -14.79
CA TRP A 300 -26.02 -6.24 -13.82
C TRP A 300 -26.09 -5.16 -12.74
N VAL A 301 -26.37 -5.57 -11.50
CA VAL A 301 -26.50 -4.66 -10.36
C VAL A 301 -25.36 -4.87 -9.35
N GLU A 302 -25.02 -3.80 -8.63
CA GLU A 302 -24.08 -3.77 -7.52
C GLU A 302 -24.79 -3.31 -6.25
N GLN A 303 -24.42 -3.92 -5.12
CA GLN A 303 -24.75 -3.44 -3.79
C GLN A 303 -23.49 -3.47 -2.92
N GLY A 304 -23.09 -2.32 -2.36
CA GLY A 304 -22.05 -2.24 -1.35
C GLY A 304 -22.55 -2.78 0.00
N VAL A 305 -21.71 -3.55 0.70
CA VAL A 305 -22.03 -4.13 2.02
C VAL A 305 -20.84 -3.97 2.94
N ASP A 306 -20.85 -2.94 3.79
CA ASP A 306 -19.71 -2.54 4.63
C ASP A 306 -18.41 -2.44 3.81
N GLN A 307 -17.47 -3.38 3.99
CA GLN A 307 -16.22 -3.45 3.24
C GLN A 307 -16.33 -4.31 1.96
N GLY A 308 -17.44 -5.02 1.81
CA GLY A 308 -17.79 -5.96 0.76
C GLY A 308 -18.57 -5.37 -0.40
N LYS A 309 -18.80 -6.22 -1.40
CA LYS A 309 -19.74 -5.93 -2.49
C LYS A 309 -20.45 -7.21 -2.92
N ILE A 310 -21.69 -7.04 -3.35
CA ILE A 310 -22.52 -8.07 -3.94
C ILE A 310 -22.87 -7.61 -5.35
N TRP A 311 -22.66 -8.50 -6.30
CA TRP A 311 -23.04 -8.29 -7.69
C TRP A 311 -24.08 -9.32 -8.10
N ILE A 312 -25.06 -8.90 -8.89
CA ILE A 312 -26.06 -9.82 -9.45
C ILE A 312 -26.13 -9.58 -10.94
N LEU A 313 -25.89 -10.62 -11.72
CA LEU A 313 -26.18 -10.67 -13.15
C LEU A 313 -27.53 -11.35 -13.36
N THR A 314 -28.48 -10.67 -13.99
CA THR A 314 -29.86 -11.14 -14.16
C THR A 314 -30.05 -12.04 -15.40
N THR A 315 -28.96 -12.47 -16.02
CA THR A 315 -28.92 -13.43 -17.12
C THR A 315 -27.73 -14.35 -16.89
N GLY A 316 -27.78 -15.58 -17.36
CA GLY A 316 -26.58 -16.39 -17.47
C GLY A 316 -25.92 -16.26 -18.83
N TRP A 317 -24.80 -16.97 -18.98
CA TRP A 317 -23.90 -16.87 -20.12
C TRP A 317 -23.87 -18.11 -21.01
N ARG A 318 -24.73 -19.10 -20.74
CA ARG A 318 -24.92 -20.24 -21.64
C ARG A 318 -25.71 -19.82 -22.90
N PRO A 319 -25.48 -20.48 -24.05
CA PRO A 319 -26.08 -20.09 -25.33
C PRO A 319 -27.61 -20.08 -25.34
N GLU A 320 -28.29 -20.91 -24.54
CA GLU A 320 -29.76 -20.91 -24.46
C GLU A 320 -30.32 -19.66 -23.74
N THR A 321 -29.50 -19.02 -22.90
CA THR A 321 -29.87 -17.84 -22.10
C THR A 321 -29.37 -16.56 -22.74
N SER A 322 -28.09 -16.51 -23.13
CA SER A 322 -27.47 -15.36 -23.82
C SER A 322 -26.22 -15.73 -24.62
N GLN A 323 -25.75 -14.82 -25.48
CA GLN A 323 -24.48 -14.95 -26.18
C GLN A 323 -23.27 -14.47 -25.36
N LEU A 324 -23.43 -14.25 -24.05
CA LEU A 324 -22.38 -13.62 -23.25
C LEU A 324 -21.07 -14.41 -23.28
N ALA A 325 -21.09 -15.73 -23.01
CA ALA A 325 -19.86 -16.55 -23.03
C ALA A 325 -19.20 -16.69 -24.40
N LEU A 326 -19.97 -16.51 -25.48
CA LEU A 326 -19.47 -16.57 -26.86
C LEU A 326 -18.93 -15.21 -27.34
N SER A 327 -19.09 -14.15 -26.54
CA SER A 327 -18.63 -12.82 -26.87
C SER A 327 -17.18 -12.60 -26.42
N THR A 328 -16.49 -11.69 -27.10
CA THR A 328 -15.17 -11.21 -26.66
C THR A 328 -15.22 -10.41 -25.35
N LYS A 329 -16.41 -10.11 -24.82
CA LYS A 329 -16.61 -9.38 -23.57
C LYS A 329 -16.58 -10.28 -22.34
N PHE A 330 -16.81 -11.59 -22.50
CA PHE A 330 -16.96 -12.50 -21.37
C PHE A 330 -15.75 -12.53 -20.44
N VAL A 331 -14.58 -12.86 -21.00
CA VAL A 331 -13.36 -13.00 -20.20
C VAL A 331 -12.95 -11.67 -19.56
N PRO A 332 -12.96 -10.51 -20.26
CA PRO A 332 -12.62 -9.25 -19.60
C PRO A 332 -13.61 -8.80 -18.51
N LEU A 333 -14.90 -9.17 -18.60
CA LEU A 333 -15.87 -8.89 -17.53
C LEU A 333 -15.57 -9.70 -16.26
N LEU A 334 -15.31 -11.00 -16.41
CA LEU A 334 -14.93 -11.88 -15.29
C LEU A 334 -13.56 -11.51 -14.71
N ALA A 335 -12.59 -11.16 -15.56
CA ALA A 335 -11.29 -10.65 -15.12
C ALA A 335 -11.43 -9.31 -14.37
N GLY A 336 -12.41 -8.48 -14.74
CA GLY A 336 -12.76 -7.27 -14.02
C GLY A 336 -13.17 -7.56 -12.57
N LEU A 337 -14.03 -8.56 -12.35
CA LEU A 337 -14.46 -9.00 -11.02
C LEU A 337 -13.26 -9.39 -10.16
N LEU A 338 -12.36 -10.20 -10.72
CA LEU A 338 -11.16 -10.64 -10.01
C LEU A 338 -10.19 -9.50 -9.77
N ARG A 339 -9.95 -8.63 -10.73
CA ARG A 339 -9.07 -7.46 -10.56
C ARG A 339 -9.56 -6.56 -9.43
N GLU A 340 -10.86 -6.29 -9.33
CA GLU A 340 -11.38 -5.50 -8.22
C GLU A 340 -11.20 -6.22 -6.87
N THR A 341 -11.25 -7.55 -6.86
CA THR A 341 -10.96 -8.32 -5.64
C THR A 341 -9.46 -8.31 -5.30
N SER A 342 -8.58 -8.35 -6.31
CA SER A 342 -7.12 -8.41 -6.16
C SER A 342 -6.50 -7.04 -5.90
N ALA A 343 -7.00 -5.94 -6.46
CA ALA A 343 -6.50 -4.58 -6.22
C ALA A 343 -6.55 -4.21 -4.72
N ARG A 344 -7.51 -4.78 -3.97
CA ARG A 344 -7.54 -4.69 -2.51
C ARG A 344 -6.41 -5.49 -1.83
N LEU A 345 -6.01 -6.63 -2.40
CA LEU A 345 -4.90 -7.45 -1.92
C LEU A 345 -3.53 -6.87 -2.34
N GLU A 346 -3.48 -6.15 -3.47
CA GLU A 346 -2.24 -5.71 -4.14
C GLU A 346 -1.91 -4.23 -4.00
N ALA A 347 -2.78 -3.39 -3.42
CA ALA A 347 -2.50 -1.99 -3.16
C ALA A 347 -1.44 -1.77 -2.05
N SER A 348 -0.33 -2.51 -2.11
CA SER A 348 0.87 -2.25 -1.34
C SER A 348 1.68 -1.18 -2.05
N ARG A 349 1.69 0.02 -1.48
CA ARG A 349 2.70 1.03 -1.82
C ARG A 349 4.09 0.40 -1.66
N PRO A 350 5.09 0.79 -2.48
CA PRO A 350 6.46 0.32 -2.28
C PRO A 350 6.88 0.67 -0.85
N MET A 351 7.27 -0.33 -0.08
CA MET A 351 7.64 -0.16 1.31
C MET A 351 8.98 0.54 1.44
N LEU A 352 9.06 1.47 2.37
CA LEU A 352 10.28 2.18 2.71
C LEU A 352 10.86 1.67 4.03
N VAL A 353 12.17 1.90 4.23
CA VAL A 353 12.83 1.64 5.51
C VAL A 353 12.06 2.34 6.64
N GLY A 354 11.76 1.58 7.70
CA GLY A 354 10.94 2.04 8.83
C GLY A 354 9.43 1.87 8.66
N ASP A 355 8.93 1.55 7.46
CA ASP A 355 7.51 1.22 7.29
C ASP A 355 7.20 -0.14 7.94
N PRO A 356 6.13 -0.24 8.76
CA PRO A 356 5.76 -1.51 9.37
C PRO A 356 5.14 -2.45 8.33
N ILE A 357 5.61 -3.71 8.29
CA ILE A 357 4.98 -4.78 7.51
C ILE A 357 3.73 -5.22 8.26
N GLN A 358 2.55 -4.95 7.71
CA GLN A 358 1.29 -5.35 8.32
C GLN A 358 0.94 -6.81 8.01
N PHE A 359 0.30 -7.46 8.96
CA PHE A 359 -0.16 -8.82 8.83
C PHE A 359 -1.66 -8.93 9.05
N ALA A 360 -2.24 -9.93 8.39
CA ALA A 360 -3.54 -10.41 8.80
C ALA A 360 -3.44 -11.20 10.12
N PRO A 361 -4.45 -11.09 11.00
CA PRO A 361 -4.52 -11.93 12.19
C PRO A 361 -4.66 -13.41 11.79
N GLN A 362 -3.73 -14.26 12.22
CA GLN A 362 -3.71 -15.69 11.95
C GLN A 362 -3.29 -16.50 13.20
N PRO A 363 -3.76 -17.76 13.34
CA PRO A 363 -3.66 -18.52 14.59
C PRO A 363 -2.28 -19.18 14.87
N ALA A 364 -1.21 -18.83 14.17
CA ALA A 364 0.12 -19.43 14.34
C ALA A 364 1.23 -18.37 14.53
N PRO A 365 2.33 -18.67 15.27
CA PRO A 365 3.48 -17.78 15.36
C PRO A 365 4.12 -17.61 13.98
N ARG A 366 4.27 -16.36 13.55
CA ARG A 366 4.86 -16.02 12.25
C ARG A 366 6.37 -15.85 12.39
N ALA A 367 7.09 -15.95 11.27
CA ALA A 367 8.50 -15.63 11.22
C ALA A 367 8.79 -14.67 10.06
N VAL A 368 9.59 -13.65 10.34
CA VAL A 368 10.12 -12.72 9.34
C VAL A 368 11.62 -12.93 9.27
N ILE A 369 12.14 -13.24 8.08
CA ILE A 369 13.58 -13.27 7.83
C ILE A 369 13.95 -11.91 7.25
N ASP A 370 14.81 -11.18 7.94
CA ASP A 370 15.31 -9.88 7.47
C ASP A 370 16.35 -10.04 6.34
N PRO A 371 16.72 -8.94 5.64
CA PRO A 371 17.72 -8.99 4.57
C PRO A 371 19.11 -9.45 5.02
N ALA A 372 19.41 -9.41 6.33
CA ALA A 372 20.65 -9.93 6.88
C ALA A 372 20.59 -11.45 7.18
N GLY A 373 19.44 -12.08 6.92
CA GLY A 373 19.21 -13.51 7.15
C GLY A 373 18.85 -13.85 8.60
N LYS A 374 18.57 -12.86 9.46
CA LYS A 374 18.14 -13.09 10.84
C LYS A 374 16.63 -13.30 10.88
N THR A 375 16.22 -14.37 11.55
CA THR A 375 14.81 -14.72 11.77
C THR A 375 14.27 -14.02 13.01
N HIS A 376 13.16 -13.33 12.85
CA HIS A 376 12.37 -12.70 13.91
C HIS A 376 11.06 -13.49 14.06
N VAL A 377 10.87 -14.12 15.21
CA VAL A 377 9.62 -14.83 15.53
C VAL A 377 8.64 -13.83 16.10
N MET A 378 7.43 -13.82 15.56
CA MET A 378 6.33 -12.94 15.95
C MET A 378 5.28 -13.72 16.72
N ALA A 379 4.66 -13.05 17.69
CA ALA A 379 3.50 -13.59 18.36
C ALA A 379 2.28 -13.55 17.42
N SER A 380 1.30 -14.41 17.67
CA SER A 380 0.10 -14.53 16.83
C SER A 380 -0.79 -13.28 16.86
N ASP A 381 -0.71 -12.50 17.94
CA ASP A 381 -1.42 -11.25 18.19
C ASP A 381 -0.70 -10.01 17.64
N ASP A 382 0.56 -10.14 17.21
CA ASP A 382 1.24 -9.03 16.56
C ASP A 382 0.53 -8.71 15.23
N GLU A 383 0.12 -7.46 15.04
CA GLU A 383 -0.52 -7.03 13.78
C GLU A 383 0.49 -6.49 12.77
N ALA A 384 1.72 -6.17 13.21
CA ALA A 384 2.74 -5.60 12.35
C ALA A 384 4.17 -5.90 12.81
N PHE A 385 5.10 -5.93 11.86
CA PHE A 385 6.54 -6.03 12.07
C PHE A 385 7.18 -4.69 11.72
N ALA A 386 7.70 -4.00 12.73
CA ALA A 386 8.23 -2.64 12.58
C ALA A 386 9.76 -2.58 12.41
N ALA A 387 10.49 -3.69 12.58
CA ALA A 387 11.95 -3.71 12.50
C ALA A 387 12.44 -3.82 11.03
N THR A 388 12.01 -2.86 10.20
CA THR A 388 12.36 -2.72 8.78
C THR A 388 13.50 -1.72 8.59
N ASP A 389 14.54 -1.82 9.43
CA ASP A 389 15.65 -0.85 9.50
C ASP A 389 16.64 -0.97 8.34
N LEU A 390 16.60 -2.08 7.58
CA LEU A 390 17.51 -2.35 6.47
C LEU A 390 16.73 -2.39 5.15
N PRO A 391 17.23 -1.75 4.08
CA PRO A 391 16.71 -1.98 2.74
C PRO A 391 17.04 -3.41 2.29
N GLY A 392 16.11 -4.04 1.59
CA GLY A 392 16.27 -5.41 1.10
C GLY A 392 14.97 -6.18 0.99
N LEU A 393 15.10 -7.50 0.82
CA LEU A 393 13.99 -8.43 0.73
C LEU A 393 13.74 -9.05 2.10
N TYR A 394 12.54 -8.85 2.63
CA TYR A 394 12.06 -9.53 3.84
C TYR A 394 11.23 -10.74 3.42
N THR A 395 11.54 -11.90 3.98
CA THR A 395 10.79 -13.14 3.70
C THR A 395 9.86 -13.45 4.85
N LEU A 396 8.56 -13.43 4.58
CA LEU A 396 7.50 -13.72 5.54
C LEU A 396 7.11 -15.19 5.41
N ALA A 397 7.28 -15.96 6.48
CA ALA A 397 6.76 -17.31 6.54
C ALA A 397 5.23 -17.28 6.68
N ARG A 398 4.50 -17.72 5.64
CA ARG A 398 3.06 -17.92 5.67
C ARG A 398 2.70 -19.37 5.35
N ASP A 399 1.51 -19.79 5.75
CA ASP A 399 0.97 -21.13 5.46
C ASP A 399 0.85 -21.40 3.96
N ALA A 400 0.54 -20.36 3.15
CA ALA A 400 0.43 -20.43 1.69
C ALA A 400 1.80 -20.42 0.96
N GLY A 401 2.91 -20.35 1.70
CA GLY A 401 4.26 -20.23 1.16
C GLY A 401 4.96 -18.93 1.57
N PRO A 402 6.28 -18.82 1.33
CA PRO A 402 7.05 -17.63 1.71
C PRO A 402 6.67 -16.43 0.84
N GLU A 403 6.11 -15.39 1.44
CA GLU A 403 5.86 -14.11 0.77
C GLU A 403 7.12 -13.24 0.88
N ILE A 404 7.55 -12.63 -0.23
CA ILE A 404 8.73 -11.75 -0.26
C ILE A 404 8.29 -10.30 -0.42
N VAL A 405 8.69 -9.47 0.52
CA VAL A 405 8.39 -8.03 0.54
C VAL A 405 9.67 -7.24 0.36
N ALA A 406 9.73 -6.39 -0.67
CA ALA A 406 10.84 -5.50 -0.91
C ALA A 406 10.68 -4.18 -0.15
N VAL A 407 11.66 -3.87 0.71
CA VAL A 407 11.77 -2.61 1.43
C VAL A 407 12.92 -1.81 0.83
N ASN A 408 12.65 -0.56 0.45
CA ASN A 408 13.59 0.31 -0.25
C ASN A 408 13.95 1.54 0.59
N LEU A 409 15.05 2.20 0.23
CA LEU A 409 15.42 3.47 0.84
C LEU A 409 14.42 4.57 0.46
N ALA A 410 14.18 5.51 1.38
CA ALA A 410 13.37 6.68 1.07
C ALA A 410 14.10 7.57 0.04
N PRO A 411 13.40 8.09 -0.99
CA PRO A 411 14.05 8.91 -2.03
C PRO A 411 14.60 10.24 -1.50
N GLU A 412 14.13 10.69 -0.33
CA GLU A 412 14.67 11.86 0.36
C GLU A 412 16.11 11.62 0.85
N GLU A 413 16.49 10.38 1.16
CA GLU A 413 17.85 10.04 1.61
C GLU A 413 18.88 10.13 0.47
N SER A 414 18.43 10.04 -0.77
CA SER A 414 19.25 10.24 -1.97
C SER A 414 19.57 11.71 -2.26
N ARG A 415 18.95 12.67 -1.55
CA ARG A 415 19.18 14.11 -1.75
C ARG A 415 20.30 14.57 -0.83
N LEU A 416 21.51 14.67 -1.39
CA LEU A 416 22.71 15.07 -0.66
C LEU A 416 22.99 16.56 -0.74
N GLN A 417 22.13 17.33 -1.39
CA GLN A 417 22.22 18.78 -1.40
C GLN A 417 22.25 19.36 0.01
N PRO A 418 23.14 20.34 0.26
CA PRO A 418 23.15 21.04 1.53
C PRO A 418 21.79 21.68 1.80
N ILE A 419 21.24 21.41 2.98
CA ILE A 419 20.04 22.09 3.47
C ILE A 419 20.45 23.49 3.92
N ASP A 420 19.71 24.52 3.48
CA ASP A 420 19.94 25.89 3.91
C ASP A 420 19.69 26.00 5.43
N PRO A 421 20.63 26.56 6.21
CA PRO A 421 20.43 26.86 7.63
C PRO A 421 19.10 27.56 7.95
N GLN A 422 18.61 28.44 7.06
CA GLN A 422 17.33 29.12 7.23
C GLN A 422 16.13 28.17 7.16
N GLU A 423 16.21 27.09 6.38
CA GLU A 423 15.17 26.07 6.33
C GLU A 423 15.12 25.26 7.62
N LEU A 424 16.28 24.95 8.21
CA LEU A 424 16.35 24.27 9.51
C LEU A 424 15.76 25.14 10.64
N GLU A 425 16.02 26.45 10.62
CA GLU A 425 15.44 27.41 11.58
C GLU A 425 13.91 27.49 11.45
N LYS A 426 13.37 27.45 10.22
CA LYS A 426 11.91 27.39 9.99
C LYS A 426 11.26 26.12 10.55
N LEU A 427 12.00 25.02 10.59
CA LEU A 427 11.58 23.76 11.23
C LEU A 427 11.70 23.80 12.76
N GLY A 428 12.07 24.94 13.34
CA GLY A 428 12.20 25.13 14.79
C GLY A 428 13.55 24.67 15.35
N ILE A 429 14.52 24.34 14.49
CA ILE A 429 15.87 23.93 14.91
C ILE A 429 16.68 25.21 15.17
N GLN A 430 16.93 25.51 16.44
CA GLN A 430 17.77 26.65 16.81
C GLN A 430 19.24 26.33 16.54
N LEU A 431 19.78 26.88 15.45
CA LEU A 431 21.20 26.77 15.10
C LEU A 431 22.01 27.76 15.96
N GLY A 432 22.60 27.27 17.05
CA GLY A 432 23.49 28.08 17.90
C GLY A 432 24.94 28.10 17.40
N LYS A 433 25.63 29.22 17.58
CA LYS A 433 27.10 29.25 17.55
C LYS A 433 27.62 28.58 18.83
N HIS A 434 28.32 27.47 18.70
CA HIS A 434 29.14 26.94 19.78
C HIS A 434 30.58 27.44 19.62
N GLU A 435 31.11 28.04 20.68
CA GLU A 435 32.55 28.17 20.86
C GLU A 435 33.15 26.75 20.86
N THR A 436 34.17 26.53 20.05
CA THR A 436 34.91 25.28 19.93
C THR A 436 35.51 24.93 21.31
N ALA A 437 35.77 23.64 21.60
CA ALA A 437 36.39 23.24 22.88
C ALA A 437 37.69 24.04 23.18
N SER A 438 38.46 24.39 22.15
CA SER A 438 39.63 25.25 22.25
C SER A 438 39.32 26.70 22.65
N GLU A 439 38.19 27.26 22.20
CA GLU A 439 37.77 28.63 22.50
C GLU A 439 37.24 28.73 23.93
N LEU A 440 36.52 27.71 24.41
CA LEU A 440 36.08 27.60 25.80
C LEU A 440 37.27 27.52 26.77
N GLU A 441 38.28 26.71 26.44
CA GLU A 441 39.51 26.64 27.25
C GLU A 441 40.27 27.97 27.28
N LEU A 442 40.34 28.68 26.15
CA LEU A 442 41.02 29.96 26.06
C LEU A 442 40.31 31.02 26.92
N ARG A 443 38.98 31.01 26.90
CA ARG A 443 38.14 31.89 27.70
C ARG A 443 38.22 31.58 29.20
N GLU A 444 38.23 30.30 29.59
CA GLU A 444 38.48 29.91 30.98
C GLU A 444 39.85 30.36 31.47
N ARG A 445 40.89 30.26 30.63
CA ARG A 445 42.24 30.75 30.97
C ARG A 445 42.22 32.27 31.16
N GLN A 446 41.58 33.02 30.25
CA GLN A 446 41.44 34.47 30.39
C GLN A 446 40.67 34.88 31.66
N LEU A 447 39.62 34.15 32.03
CA LEU A 447 38.86 34.40 33.26
C LEU A 447 39.71 34.11 34.50
N LYS A 448 40.49 33.02 34.50
CA LYS A 448 41.44 32.69 35.58
C LYS A 448 42.55 33.74 35.71
N ASP A 449 43.10 34.22 34.59
CA ASP A 449 44.11 35.28 34.58
C ASP A 449 43.55 36.58 35.15
N PHE A 450 42.32 36.95 34.79
CA PHE A 450 41.63 38.12 35.34
C PHE A 450 41.34 37.98 36.85
N GLU A 451 40.92 36.80 37.31
CA GLU A 451 40.73 36.52 38.73
C GLU A 451 42.05 36.62 39.51
N LEU A 452 43.15 36.10 38.96
CA LEU A 452 44.48 36.18 39.55
C LEU A 452 44.97 37.63 39.64
N GLU A 453 44.76 38.43 38.59
CA GLU A 453 45.13 39.85 38.54
C GLU A 453 44.32 40.69 39.54
N SER A 454 43.03 40.40 39.70
CA SER A 454 42.17 41.07 40.69
C SER A 454 42.58 40.81 42.14
N ARG A 455 43.09 39.60 42.44
CA ARG A 455 43.51 39.20 43.80
C ARG A 455 44.89 39.73 44.18
N GLN A 456 45.76 40.00 43.22
CA GLN A 456 47.15 40.43 43.46
C GLN A 456 47.35 41.95 43.51
N GLN A 457 46.34 42.75 43.92
CA GLN A 457 46.50 44.20 44.03
C GLN A 457 47.19 44.67 45.33
N GLY A 458 47.79 43.76 46.11
CA GLY A 458 48.50 44.07 47.36
C GLY A 458 49.72 44.98 47.20
N TRP A 459 50.38 44.97 46.04
CA TRP A 459 51.51 45.85 45.74
C TRP A 459 51.14 47.34 45.77
N ARG A 460 49.88 47.69 45.48
CA ARG A 460 49.41 49.08 45.54
C ARG A 460 49.53 49.63 46.96
N TRP A 461 49.22 48.80 47.96
CA TRP A 461 49.40 49.14 49.37
C TRP A 461 50.86 49.18 49.78
N LEU A 462 51.73 48.33 49.23
CA LEU A 462 53.18 48.41 49.45
C LEU A 462 53.77 49.71 48.89
N ILE A 463 53.30 50.20 47.75
CA ILE A 463 53.69 51.52 47.23
C ILE A 463 53.25 52.64 48.18
N PHE A 464 52.00 52.59 48.66
CA PHE A 464 51.54 53.59 49.64
C PHE A 464 52.34 53.55 50.95
N ALA A 465 52.70 52.35 51.43
CA ALA A 465 53.53 52.19 52.63
C ALA A 465 54.95 52.72 52.41
N ALA A 466 55.58 52.41 51.27
CA ALA A 466 56.91 52.93 50.92
C ALA A 466 56.90 54.47 50.79
N LEU A 467 55.85 55.04 50.20
CA LEU A 467 55.68 56.49 50.10
C LEU A 467 55.51 57.14 51.49
N ALA A 468 54.75 56.51 52.39
CA ALA A 468 54.58 56.98 53.77
C ALA A 468 55.90 56.94 54.56
N ILE A 469 56.71 55.90 54.36
CA ILE A 469 58.04 55.79 54.97
C ILE A 469 58.97 56.90 54.46
N LEU A 470 59.01 57.15 53.14
CA LEU A 470 59.79 58.24 52.56
C LEU A 470 59.38 59.62 53.10
N LEU A 471 58.08 59.87 53.26
CA LEU A 471 57.58 61.12 53.86
C LEU A 471 57.96 61.21 55.35
N ALA A 472 57.90 60.10 56.09
CA ALA A 472 58.32 60.06 57.48
C ALA A 472 59.82 60.32 57.64
N GLU A 473 60.66 59.69 56.80
CA GLU A 473 62.11 59.94 56.78
C GLU A 473 62.42 61.40 56.43
N THR A 474 61.75 61.95 55.41
CA THR A 474 61.93 63.36 55.01
C THR A 474 61.56 64.30 56.16
N TRP A 475 60.50 64.00 56.91
CA TRP A 475 60.06 64.80 58.05
C TRP A 475 61.01 64.70 59.25
N VAL A 476 61.54 63.52 59.56
CA VAL A 476 62.51 63.32 60.64
C VAL A 476 63.84 64.02 60.31
N ALA A 477 64.33 63.90 59.07
CA ALA A 477 65.54 64.59 58.61
C ALA A 477 65.39 66.13 58.66
N GLY A 478 64.20 66.65 58.38
CA GLY A 478 63.88 68.07 58.55
C GLY A 478 63.86 68.55 60.01
N ARG A 479 63.68 67.63 60.97
CA ARG A 479 63.62 67.96 62.41
C ARG A 479 64.98 67.84 63.11
N THR A 480 65.85 66.94 62.68
CA THR A 480 67.20 66.79 63.23
C THR A 480 68.15 67.90 62.75
N SER A 481 68.03 68.32 61.49
CA SER A 481 68.79 69.48 60.95
C SER A 481 68.47 70.79 61.67
N ARG A 482 67.25 70.95 62.20
CA ARG A 482 66.85 72.10 63.02
C ARG A 482 67.38 72.05 64.46
N ARG A 483 67.83 70.87 64.94
CA ARG A 483 68.36 70.67 66.29
C ARG A 483 69.88 70.76 66.34
N GLU A 484 70.57 70.38 65.28
CA GLU A 484 72.03 70.59 65.14
C GLU A 484 72.39 72.08 65.00
N GLN A 485 71.56 72.88 64.29
CA GLN A 485 71.76 74.34 64.21
C GLN A 485 71.57 75.10 65.55
N LEU A 486 71.04 74.47 66.60
CA LEU A 486 70.84 75.07 67.93
C LEU A 486 71.90 74.64 68.95
N ILE A 487 72.76 73.66 68.64
CA ILE A 487 73.83 73.18 69.55
C ILE A 487 75.20 73.75 69.15
N GLU A 488 75.40 74.18 67.89
CA GLU A 488 76.61 74.91 67.45
C GLU A 488 76.65 76.40 67.82
N SER A 489 75.62 76.93 68.50
CA SER A 489 75.52 78.36 68.86
C SER A 489 75.54 78.67 70.36
N THR A 490 76.22 77.86 71.18
CA THR A 490 76.51 78.23 72.59
C THR A 490 77.96 78.02 72.96
#